data_AF-A0A1Q4D7M0-F1
#
_entry.id   AF-A0A1Q4D7M0-F1
#
_cell.length_a   1.000
_cell.length_b   1.000
_cell.length_c   1.000
_cell.angle_alpha   90.00
_cell.angle_beta   90.00
_cell.angle_gamma   90.00
#
_symmetry.space_group_name_H-M   'P 1'
#
loop_
_entity.id
_entity.type
_entity.pdbx_description
1 polymer ?
#
loop_
_entity_poly.entity_id
_entity_poly.type
_entity_poly.pdbx_seq_one_letter_code
_entity_poly.pdbx_strand_id
1 'polypeptide(L)'
;MRDFLTANPCVGLHRALFEVRDRKGDVVLVAASWVEMADVATARRLKQLVDASGSGNVVELSREQGRYQAVRYTGDFYASRLNGAVVSNAQAQPVARGKTGLALTVVVNDALA
;
A
#
# COMPACT_ATOMS: atom_id res chain seq x y z
N MET A 1 -1.64 -12.84 3.56
CA MET A 1 -0.29 -12.21 3.52
C MET A 1 0.75 -12.88 4.44
N ARG A 2 0.60 -12.78 5.77
CA ARG A 2 1.61 -13.27 6.75
C ARG A 2 2.05 -14.72 6.46
N ASP A 3 1.09 -15.63 6.34
CA ASP A 3 1.39 -17.05 6.18
C ASP A 3 2.14 -17.34 4.86
N PHE A 4 1.87 -16.57 3.81
CA PHE A 4 2.61 -16.66 2.54
C PHE A 4 4.08 -16.27 2.71
N LEU A 5 4.35 -15.16 3.40
CA LEU A 5 5.72 -14.68 3.64
C LEU A 5 6.49 -15.54 4.66
N THR A 6 5.78 -16.21 5.58
CA THR A 6 6.40 -17.21 6.47
C THR A 6 6.82 -18.45 5.68
N ALA A 7 5.97 -18.94 4.77
CA ALA A 7 6.26 -20.11 3.94
C ALA A 7 7.26 -19.80 2.79
N ASN A 8 7.29 -18.55 2.32
CA ASN A 8 8.14 -18.07 1.25
C ASN A 8 8.83 -16.79 1.74
N PRO A 9 9.94 -16.88 2.50
CA PRO A 9 10.65 -15.71 3.00
C PRO A 9 11.09 -14.80 1.84
N CYS A 10 10.81 -13.50 1.97
CA CYS A 10 11.34 -12.50 1.06
C CYS A 10 12.83 -12.28 1.34
N VAL A 11 13.59 -11.91 0.31
CA VAL A 11 15.02 -11.56 0.44
C VAL A 11 15.23 -10.07 0.68
N GLY A 12 14.20 -9.25 0.40
CA GLY A 12 14.22 -7.81 0.65
C GLY A 12 12.82 -7.26 0.94
N LEU A 13 12.74 -6.30 1.87
CA LEU A 13 11.52 -5.57 2.19
C LEU A 13 11.85 -4.09 2.42
N HIS A 14 11.29 -3.22 1.60
CA HIS A 14 11.26 -1.78 1.84
C HIS A 14 9.82 -1.33 2.04
N ARG A 15 9.62 -0.39 2.97
CA ARG A 15 8.32 0.21 3.26
C ARG A 15 8.48 1.71 3.41
N ALA A 16 7.48 2.44 2.95
CA ALA A 16 7.42 3.89 3.08
C ALA A 16 5.99 4.32 3.41
N LEU A 17 5.91 5.43 4.16
CA LEU A 17 4.66 6.15 4.39
C LEU A 17 4.88 7.58 3.94
N PHE A 18 4.03 8.04 3.04
CA PHE A 18 4.01 9.42 2.59
C PHE A 18 2.74 10.09 3.10
N GLU A 19 2.90 11.29 3.65
CA GLU A 19 1.78 12.17 3.95
C GLU A 19 1.69 13.22 2.84
N VAL A 20 0.63 13.14 2.05
CA VAL A 20 0.33 14.14 1.02
C VAL A 20 -0.71 15.09 1.60
N ARG A 21 -0.36 16.38 1.65
CA ARG A 21 -1.21 17.42 2.21
C ARG A 21 -1.49 18.50 1.18
N ASP A 22 -2.75 18.91 1.06
CA ASP A 22 -3.12 20.04 0.23
C ASP A 22 -2.99 21.38 1.00
N ARG A 23 -3.20 22.52 0.31
CA ARG A 23 -3.10 23.85 0.95
C ARG A 23 -4.22 24.12 1.96
N LYS A 24 -5.30 23.35 1.96
CA LYS A 24 -6.44 23.47 2.89
C LYS A 24 -6.25 22.60 4.13
N GLY A 25 -5.21 21.77 4.15
CA GLY A 25 -4.87 20.89 5.26
C GLY A 25 -5.46 19.48 5.14
N ASP A 26 -6.11 19.14 4.02
CA ASP A 26 -6.56 17.78 3.74
C ASP A 26 -5.37 16.85 3.58
N VAL A 27 -5.50 15.63 4.10
CA VAL A 27 -4.41 14.64 4.12
C VAL A 27 -4.84 13.35 3.45
N VAL A 28 -3.99 12.85 2.55
CA VAL A 28 -3.95 11.45 2.14
C VAL A 28 -2.64 10.82 2.61
N LEU A 29 -2.75 9.65 3.21
CA LEU A 29 -1.60 8.80 3.47
C LEU A 29 -1.41 7.84 2.32
N VAL A 30 -0.18 7.73 1.82
CA VAL A 30 0.21 6.70 0.86
C VAL A 30 1.17 5.74 1.55
N ALA A 31 0.73 4.51 1.77
CA ALA A 31 1.57 3.43 2.24
C ALA A 31 2.10 2.65 1.05
N ALA A 32 3.42 2.56 0.91
CA ALA A 32 4.06 1.81 -0.16
C ALA A 32 4.96 0.72 0.42
N SER A 33 5.07 -0.38 -0.32
CA SER A 33 5.94 -1.51 0.00
C SER A 33 6.56 -2.08 -1.28
N TRP A 34 7.81 -2.50 -1.18
CA TRP A 34 8.51 -3.27 -2.21
C TRP A 34 9.02 -4.55 -1.56
N VAL A 35 8.56 -5.69 -2.08
CA VAL A 35 8.93 -7.02 -1.58
C VAL A 35 9.70 -7.73 -2.68
N GLU A 36 10.96 -8.06 -2.40
CA GLU A 36 11.78 -8.88 -3.28
C GLU A 36 11.70 -10.34 -2.85
N MET A 37 11.23 -11.20 -3.77
CA MET A 37 11.18 -12.64 -3.56
C MET A 37 12.44 -13.32 -4.08
N ALA A 38 12.69 -14.55 -3.63
CA ALA A 38 13.83 -15.34 -4.11
C ALA A 38 13.81 -15.58 -5.63
N ASP A 39 12.63 -15.60 -6.24
CA ASP A 39 12.46 -15.80 -7.68
C ASP A 39 11.18 -15.14 -8.21
N VAL A 40 11.10 -15.03 -9.55
CA VAL A 40 9.99 -14.39 -10.26
C VAL A 40 8.68 -15.17 -10.13
N ALA A 41 8.72 -16.50 -10.02
CA ALA A 41 7.50 -17.31 -9.89
C ALA A 41 6.82 -17.08 -8.55
N THR A 42 7.61 -17.01 -7.47
CA THR A 42 7.15 -16.67 -6.13
C THR A 42 6.66 -15.22 -6.07
N ALA A 43 7.35 -14.28 -6.73
CA ALA A 43 6.89 -12.89 -6.85
C ALA A 43 5.53 -12.77 -7.57
N ARG A 44 5.29 -13.54 -8.64
CA ARG A 44 3.97 -13.58 -9.30
C ARG A 44 2.86 -14.06 -8.37
N ARG A 45 3.13 -15.12 -7.58
CA ARG A 45 2.16 -15.64 -6.59
C ARG A 45 1.87 -14.60 -5.51
N LEU A 46 2.91 -13.89 -5.05
CA LEU A 46 2.74 -12.77 -4.13
C LEU A 46 1.86 -11.68 -4.76
N LYS A 47 2.13 -11.24 -5.98
CA LYS A 47 1.32 -10.22 -6.66
C LYS A 47 -0.15 -10.64 -6.77
N GLN A 48 -0.43 -11.89 -7.15
CA GLN A 48 -1.80 -12.41 -7.20
C GLN A 48 -2.48 -12.35 -5.83
N LEU A 49 -1.75 -12.64 -4.76
CA LEU A 49 -2.26 -12.51 -3.40
C LEU A 49 -2.56 -11.05 -3.06
N VAL A 50 -1.62 -10.13 -3.30
CA VAL A 50 -1.80 -8.70 -3.00
C VAL A 50 -3.00 -8.12 -3.78
N ASP A 51 -3.19 -8.53 -5.04
CA ASP A 51 -4.31 -8.09 -5.89
C ASP A 51 -5.67 -8.74 -5.51
N ALA A 52 -5.67 -9.82 -4.73
CA ALA A 52 -6.89 -10.47 -4.28
C ALA A 52 -7.51 -9.71 -3.09
N SER A 53 -8.77 -9.30 -3.23
CA SER A 53 -9.50 -8.62 -2.16
C SER A 53 -9.54 -9.45 -0.87
N GLY A 54 -9.28 -8.80 0.27
CA GLY A 54 -9.35 -9.42 1.60
C GLY A 54 -8.17 -10.34 1.97
N SER A 55 -7.16 -10.51 1.12
CA SER A 55 -5.98 -11.35 1.40
C SER A 55 -5.00 -10.74 2.43
N GLY A 56 -5.24 -9.48 2.78
CA GLY A 56 -4.37 -8.62 3.59
C GLY A 56 -3.19 -8.06 2.79
N ASN A 57 -2.50 -7.08 3.38
CA ASN A 57 -1.33 -6.46 2.77
C ASN A 57 -0.11 -6.54 3.68
N VAL A 58 1.06 -6.15 3.16
CA VAL A 58 2.20 -5.78 4.00
C VAL A 58 1.75 -4.66 4.93
N VAL A 59 1.97 -4.82 6.24
CA VAL A 59 1.48 -3.88 7.26
C VAL A 59 2.02 -2.48 6.98
N GLU A 60 1.11 -1.52 6.92
CA GLU A 60 1.41 -0.12 6.66
C GLU A 60 2.13 0.51 7.87
N LEU A 61 3.21 1.26 7.61
CA LEU A 61 4.00 1.89 8.68
C LEU A 61 3.18 2.84 9.57
N SER A 62 2.10 3.43 9.05
CA SER A 62 1.22 4.29 9.85
C SER A 62 0.59 3.57 11.03
N ARG A 63 0.49 2.24 11.00
CA ARG A 63 -0.11 1.42 12.07
C ARG A 63 0.87 1.10 13.20
N GLU A 64 2.17 1.29 12.98
CA GLU A 64 3.19 0.93 13.97
C GLU A 64 3.34 2.01 15.04
N GLN A 65 3.25 3.29 14.66
CA GLN A 65 3.41 4.42 15.59
C GLN A 65 2.93 5.76 14.99
N GLY A 66 2.74 6.76 15.86
CA GLY A 66 2.45 8.14 15.48
C GLY A 66 0.97 8.46 15.31
N ARG A 67 0.68 9.68 14.84
CA ARG A 67 -0.68 10.27 14.82
C ARG A 67 -1.69 9.58 13.91
N TYR A 68 -1.25 8.66 13.04
CA TYR A 68 -2.09 7.98 12.06
C TYR A 68 -2.35 6.51 12.38
N GLN A 69 -2.02 6.05 13.59
CA GLN A 69 -2.17 4.65 14.00
C GLN A 69 -3.61 4.13 13.88
N ALA A 70 -4.60 5.00 14.06
CA ALA A 70 -6.02 4.66 13.95
C ALA A 70 -6.55 4.66 12.50
N VAL A 71 -5.76 5.12 11.53
CA VAL A 71 -6.18 5.16 10.12
C VAL A 71 -6.24 3.74 9.57
N ARG A 72 -7.41 3.38 9.03
CA ARG A 72 -7.66 2.09 8.39
C ARG A 72 -7.64 2.28 6.88
N TYR A 73 -6.77 1.55 6.19
CA TYR A 73 -6.77 1.46 4.73
C TYR A 73 -7.88 0.52 4.29
N THR A 74 -8.76 1.01 3.42
CA THR A 74 -9.89 0.23 2.90
C THR A 74 -9.53 -0.62 1.69
N GLY A 75 -8.40 -0.31 1.02
CA GLY A 75 -8.05 -0.88 -0.27
C GLY A 75 -8.75 -0.23 -1.47
N ASP A 76 -9.52 0.85 -1.25
CA ASP A 76 -10.25 1.55 -2.32
C ASP A 76 -9.31 2.20 -3.35
N PHE A 77 -8.14 2.67 -2.89
CA PHE A 77 -7.10 3.26 -3.73
C PHE A 77 -5.84 2.42 -3.58
N TYR A 78 -5.58 1.61 -4.59
CA TYR A 78 -4.56 0.59 -4.55
C TYR A 78 -3.97 0.40 -5.95
N ALA A 79 -2.67 0.18 -6.00
CA ALA A 79 -2.01 -0.35 -7.19
C ALA A 79 -0.85 -1.26 -6.80
N SER A 80 -0.62 -2.26 -7.64
CA SER A 80 0.58 -3.07 -7.55
C SER A 80 1.21 -3.34 -8.91
N ARG A 81 2.53 -3.51 -8.91
CA ARG A 81 3.31 -3.84 -10.10
C ARG A 81 4.27 -4.97 -9.78
N LEU A 82 4.57 -5.76 -10.79
CA LEU A 82 5.63 -6.77 -10.75
C LEU A 82 6.75 -6.32 -11.66
N ASN A 83 7.98 -6.28 -11.12
CA ASN A 83 9.19 -6.04 -11.89
C ASN A 83 10.24 -7.08 -11.52
N GLY A 84 10.44 -8.08 -12.38
CA GLY A 84 11.28 -9.23 -12.06
C GLY A 84 10.78 -9.96 -10.81
N ALA A 85 11.63 -10.08 -9.79
CA ALA A 85 11.29 -10.71 -8.52
C ALA A 85 10.73 -9.72 -7.47
N VAL A 86 10.53 -8.45 -7.84
CA VAL A 86 10.04 -7.40 -6.94
C VAL A 86 8.55 -7.14 -7.18
N VAL A 87 7.77 -7.22 -6.10
CA VAL A 87 6.37 -6.78 -6.06
C VAL A 87 6.31 -5.42 -5.36
N SER A 88 5.91 -4.41 -6.11
CA SER A 88 5.60 -3.08 -5.59
C SER A 88 4.11 -3.01 -5.31
N ASN A 89 3.73 -2.46 -4.17
CA ASN A 89 2.35 -2.22 -3.78
C ASN A 89 2.24 -0.84 -3.13
N ALA A 90 1.19 -0.10 -3.48
CA ALA A 90 0.85 1.16 -2.85
C ALA A 90 -0.64 1.20 -2.55
N GLN A 91 -0.99 1.65 -1.35
CA GLN A 91 -2.34 1.98 -0.95
C GLN A 91 -2.41 3.44 -0.53
N ALA A 92 -3.54 4.07 -0.78
CA ALA A 92 -3.78 5.43 -0.34
C ALA A 92 -5.08 5.54 0.46
N GLN A 93 -5.02 6.34 1.53
CA GLN A 93 -6.14 6.51 2.45
C GLN A 93 -6.29 7.99 2.87
N PRO A 94 -7.40 8.64 2.49
CA PRO A 94 -7.76 9.94 3.04
C PRO A 94 -8.02 9.87 4.55
N VAL A 95 -7.49 10.82 5.32
CA VAL A 95 -7.56 10.83 6.80
C VAL A 95 -8.81 11.58 7.34
N ALA A 96 -9.47 12.40 6.52
CA ALA A 96 -10.71 13.09 6.87
C ALA A 96 -11.70 13.04 5.70
N ARG A 97 -12.90 12.48 5.91
CA ARG A 97 -13.96 12.47 4.90
C ARG A 97 -14.84 13.74 5.04
N GLY A 98 -14.56 14.73 4.20
CA GLY A 98 -15.43 15.85 3.84
C GLY A 98 -15.42 16.05 2.31
N LYS A 99 -16.24 16.95 1.75
CA LYS A 99 -16.39 17.14 0.29
C LYS A 99 -15.07 17.42 -0.46
N THR A 100 -14.02 17.86 0.23
CA THR A 100 -12.72 18.24 -0.36
C THR A 100 -11.71 17.07 -0.40
N GLY A 101 -11.82 16.09 0.49
CA GLY A 101 -11.06 14.83 0.42
C GLY A 101 -11.33 14.02 -0.85
N LEU A 102 -12.48 14.26 -1.51
CA LEU A 102 -12.84 13.67 -2.81
C LEU A 102 -11.98 14.15 -3.98
N ALA A 103 -11.40 15.36 -3.91
CA ALA A 103 -10.53 15.86 -4.97
C ALA A 103 -9.13 15.22 -4.90
N LEU A 104 -8.60 15.04 -3.69
CA LEU A 104 -7.30 14.37 -3.49
C LEU A 104 -7.37 12.88 -3.85
N THR A 105 -8.54 12.26 -3.69
CA THR A 105 -8.85 10.93 -4.22
C THR A 105 -8.61 10.79 -5.73
N VAL A 106 -9.00 11.78 -6.54
CA VAL A 106 -8.82 11.71 -8.00
C VAL A 106 -7.33 11.72 -8.35
N VAL A 107 -6.57 12.64 -7.76
CA VAL A 107 -5.11 12.73 -7.96
C VAL A 107 -4.40 11.44 -7.57
N VAL A 108 -4.81 10.85 -6.45
CA VAL A 108 -4.28 9.58 -5.96
C VAL A 108 -4.60 8.44 -6.91
N ASN A 109 -5.83 8.38 -7.43
CA ASN A 109 -6.23 7.35 -8.37
C ASN A 109 -5.43 7.44 -9.67
N ASP A 110 -5.25 8.64 -10.21
CA ASP A 110 -4.47 8.88 -11.43
C ASP A 110 -2.97 8.57 -11.23
N ALA A 111 -2.43 8.84 -10.04
CA ALA A 111 -1.03 8.54 -9.71
C ALA A 111 -0.76 7.05 -9.47
N LEU A 112 -1.81 6.26 -9.17
CA LEU A 112 -1.70 4.82 -8.90
C LEU A 112 -1.98 3.97 -10.15
N ALA A 113 -2.77 4.46 -11.13
CA ALA A 113 -3.00 3.80 -12.42
C ALA A 113 -1.70 3.55 -13.21
#